data_AF-A0A966M424-F1
#
_entry.id   AF-A0A966M424-F1
#
_cell.length_a   1.000
_cell.length_b   1.000
_cell.length_c   1.000
_cell.angle_alpha   90.00
_cell.angle_beta   90.00
_cell.angle_gamma   90.00
#
_symmetry.space_group_name_H-M   'P 1'
#
loop_
_entity.id
_entity.type
_entity.pdbx_description
1 polymer ?
#
loop_
_entity_poly.entity_id
_entity_poly.type
_entity_poly.pdbx_seq_one_letter_code
_entity_poly.pdbx_strand_id
1 'polypeptide(L)'
;MKKTPYGSLVWRVFIGVVGGLITIIGTVFLFAPGPGMLVLLAGLGILATEFAWASRAILKTKSLAASAAEKVGIPLWMKYLIAAVCTLISLVLIGYHFA
;
A
#
# COMPACT_ATOMS: atom_id res chain seq x y z
N MET A 1 19.75 14.59 -20.44
CA MET A 1 19.19 14.55 -19.07
C MET A 1 18.67 13.15 -18.78
N LYS A 2 19.33 12.39 -17.90
CA LYS A 2 18.98 10.98 -17.62
C LYS A 2 17.66 10.94 -16.83
N LYS A 3 16.56 10.54 -17.48
CA LYS A 3 15.27 10.30 -16.81
C LYS A 3 15.39 8.98 -16.03
N THR A 4 15.94 9.04 -14.83
CA THR A 4 16.01 7.88 -13.93
C THR A 4 14.59 7.46 -13.51
N PRO A 5 14.18 6.21 -13.73
CA PRO A 5 12.79 5.75 -13.49
C PRO A 5 12.34 5.83 -12.02
N TYR A 6 13.29 5.97 -11.08
CA TYR A 6 13.04 6.02 -9.63
C TYR A 6 12.23 7.22 -9.15
N GLY A 7 12.36 8.40 -9.78
CA GLY A 7 11.66 9.60 -9.33
C GLY A 7 10.13 9.46 -9.39
N SER A 8 9.63 8.68 -10.34
CA SER A 8 8.18 8.43 -10.47
C SER A 8 7.62 7.53 -9.36
N LEU A 9 8.45 6.70 -8.74
CA LEU A 9 8.03 5.75 -7.71
C LEU A 9 7.97 6.45 -6.34
N VAL A 10 8.99 7.27 -6.04
CA VAL A 10 9.03 8.09 -4.82
C VAL A 10 7.85 9.08 -4.78
N TRP A 11 7.57 9.74 -5.89
CA TRP A 11 6.46 10.69 -5.99
C TRP A 11 5.08 10.04 -5.77
N ARG A 12 4.89 8.81 -6.25
CA ARG A 12 3.66 8.03 -6.06
C ARG A 12 3.46 7.56 -4.63
N VAL A 13 4.54 7.08 -4.00
CA VAL A 13 4.52 6.74 -2.57
C VAL A 13 4.17 7.98 -1.74
N PHE A 14 4.75 9.13 -2.07
CA PHE A 14 4.41 10.39 -1.42
C PHE A 14 2.91 10.73 -1.55
N ILE A 15 2.34 10.66 -2.75
CA ILE A 15 0.90 10.90 -2.97
C ILE A 15 0.04 9.90 -2.21
N GLY A 16 0.42 8.61 -2.20
CA GLY A 16 -0.29 7.57 -1.44
C GLY A 16 -0.31 7.84 0.07
N VAL A 17 0.82 8.28 0.63
CA VAL A 17 0.92 8.68 2.04
C VAL A 17 0.06 9.91 2.31
N VAL A 18 0.11 10.92 1.45
CA VAL A 18 -0.69 12.15 1.57
C VAL A 18 -2.18 11.85 1.52
N GLY A 19 -2.64 11.09 0.53
CA GLY A 19 -4.05 10.68 0.42
C GLY A 19 -4.49 9.84 1.63
N GLY A 20 -3.61 8.98 2.15
CA GLY A 20 -3.88 8.15 3.32
C GLY A 20 -4.07 9.00 4.58
N LEU A 21 -3.19 9.97 4.81
CA LEU A 21 -3.32 10.93 5.90
C LEU A 21 -4.61 11.75 5.81
N ILE A 22 -4.93 12.27 4.62
CA ILE A 22 -6.17 13.04 4.40
C ILE A 22 -7.41 12.18 4.67
N THR A 23 -7.38 10.91 4.26
CA THR A 23 -8.47 9.94 4.52
C THR A 23 -8.66 9.73 6.02
N ILE A 24 -7.58 9.48 6.77
CA ILE A 24 -7.62 9.30 8.24
C ILE A 24 -8.19 10.54 8.91
N ILE A 25 -7.70 11.73 8.53
CA ILE A 25 -8.21 13.01 9.05
C ILE A 25 -9.71 13.15 8.73
N GLY A 26 -10.13 12.89 7.49
CA GLY A 26 -11.53 12.94 7.10
C GLY A 26 -12.42 11.99 7.90
N THR A 27 -11.93 10.79 8.22
CA THR A 27 -12.63 9.83 9.09
C THR A 27 -12.79 10.35 10.51
N VAL A 28 -11.77 11.01 11.08
CA VAL A 28 -11.90 11.62 12.41
C VAL A 28 -12.90 12.78 12.38
N PHE A 29 -12.87 13.58 11.32
CA PHE A 29 -13.80 14.71 11.13
C PHE A 29 -15.25 14.29 10.88
N LEU A 30 -15.55 13.01 10.64
CA LEU A 30 -16.91 12.49 10.53
C LEU A 30 -17.64 12.47 11.88
N PHE A 31 -16.90 12.38 12.98
CA PHE A 31 -17.45 12.45 14.34
C PHE A 31 -17.76 13.88 14.79
N ALA A 32 -17.11 14.87 14.17
CA ALA A 32 -17.44 16.28 14.38
C ALA A 32 -18.53 16.70 13.37
N PRO A 33 -19.56 17.46 13.79
CA PRO A 33 -20.52 18.03 12.85
C PRO A 33 -19.82 19.12 12.00
N GLY A 34 -19.22 18.71 10.88
CA GLY A 34 -18.43 19.55 9.97
C GLY A 34 -18.20 18.87 8.62
N PRO A 35 -17.41 19.46 7.70
CA PRO A 35 -17.24 19.00 6.32
C PRO A 35 -16.37 17.72 6.18
N GLY A 36 -16.37 16.83 7.17
CA GLY A 36 -15.53 15.62 7.20
C GLY A 36 -15.75 14.71 5.99
N MET A 37 -16.98 14.64 5.46
CA MET A 37 -17.29 13.89 4.25
C MET A 37 -16.48 14.37 3.04
N LEU A 38 -16.31 15.70 2.86
CA LEU A 38 -15.56 16.26 1.74
C LEU A 38 -14.07 15.93 1.85
N VAL A 39 -13.51 16.03 3.05
CA VAL A 39 -12.11 15.71 3.33
C VAL A 39 -11.86 14.21 3.09
N LEU A 40 -12.76 13.35 3.57
CA LEU A 40 -12.68 11.92 3.36
C LEU A 40 -12.73 11.55 1.88
N LEU A 41 -13.69 12.10 1.13
CA LEU A 41 -13.83 11.85 -0.30
C LEU A 41 -12.63 12.39 -1.09
N ALA A 42 -12.05 13.52 -0.71
CA ALA A 42 -10.82 14.02 -1.31
C ALA A 42 -9.65 13.05 -1.08
N GLY A 43 -9.49 12.54 0.14
CA GLY A 43 -8.48 11.54 0.48
C GLY A 43 -8.64 10.24 -0.33
N LEU A 44 -9.87 9.72 -0.40
CA LEU A 44 -10.20 8.54 -1.22
C LEU A 44 -9.98 8.80 -2.72
N GLY A 45 -10.32 9.99 -3.22
CA GLY A 45 -10.07 10.38 -4.61
C GLY A 45 -8.58 10.38 -4.95
N ILE A 46 -7.75 10.91 -4.07
CA ILE A 46 -6.28 10.86 -4.22
C ILE A 46 -5.80 9.41 -4.23
N LEU A 47 -6.24 8.58 -3.27
CA LEU A 47 -5.90 7.16 -3.22
C LEU A 47 -6.31 6.41 -4.50
N ALA A 48 -7.49 6.69 -5.05
CA ALA A 48 -7.99 6.03 -6.26
C ALA A 48 -7.06 6.24 -7.46
N THR A 49 -6.43 7.41 -7.58
CA THR A 49 -5.46 7.68 -8.65
C THR A 49 -4.21 6.80 -8.55
N GLU A 50 -3.77 6.49 -7.34
CA GLU A 50 -2.63 5.59 -7.08
C GLU A 50 -2.99 4.12 -7.39
N PHE A 51 -4.20 3.65 -7.05
CA PHE A 51 -4.63 2.27 -7.36
C PHE A 51 -4.68 1.99 -8.88
N ALA A 52 -5.18 2.95 -9.67
CA ALA A 52 -5.22 2.84 -11.13
C ALA A 52 -3.80 2.72 -11.74
N TRP A 53 -2.79 3.25 -11.05
CA TRP A 53 -1.41 3.07 -11.43
C TRP A 53 -0.84 1.74 -10.92
N ALA A 54 -1.10 1.35 -9.68
CA ALA A 54 -0.60 0.10 -9.09
C ALA A 54 -1.02 -1.13 -9.91
N SER A 55 -2.27 -1.15 -10.38
CA SER A 55 -2.78 -2.17 -11.30
C SER A 55 -1.94 -2.27 -12.59
N ARG A 56 -1.61 -1.12 -13.19
CA ARG A 56 -0.75 -1.05 -14.37
C ARG A 56 0.71 -1.45 -14.08
N ALA A 57 1.23 -1.14 -12.90
CA ALA A 57 2.58 -1.52 -12.48
C ALA A 57 2.69 -3.04 -12.30
N ILE A 58 1.71 -3.65 -11.62
CA ILE A 58 1.63 -5.09 -11.40
C ILE A 58 1.58 -5.85 -12.73
N LEU A 59 0.81 -5.38 -13.70
CA LEU A 59 0.75 -6.00 -15.02
C LEU A 59 2.11 -6.01 -15.72
N LYS A 60 2.94 -4.96 -15.53
CA LYS A 60 4.29 -4.91 -16.10
C LYS A 60 5.28 -5.83 -15.39
N THR A 61 5.13 -6.03 -14.08
CA THR A 61 6.06 -6.85 -13.28
C THR A 61 5.66 -8.32 -13.22
N LYS A 62 4.44 -8.68 -13.63
CA LYS A 62 3.91 -10.05 -13.54
C LYS A 62 4.79 -11.08 -14.24
N SER A 63 5.33 -10.77 -15.42
CA SER A 63 6.19 -11.69 -16.17
C SER A 63 7.53 -11.93 -15.46
N LEU A 64 8.16 -10.88 -14.95
CA LEU A 64 9.40 -10.96 -14.19
C LEU A 64 9.20 -11.72 -12.87
N ALA A 65 8.10 -11.45 -12.18
CA ALA A 65 7.73 -12.14 -10.95
C ALA A 65 7.44 -13.62 -11.19
N ALA A 66 6.77 -13.97 -12.30
CA ALA A 66 6.49 -15.36 -12.66
C ALA A 66 7.78 -16.13 -12.96
N SER A 67 8.69 -15.57 -13.76
CA SER A 67 9.99 -16.22 -14.04
C SER A 67 10.88 -16.31 -12.79
N ALA A 68 10.82 -15.33 -11.89
CA ALA A 68 11.53 -15.40 -10.61
C ALA A 68 10.93 -16.45 -9.67
N ALA A 69 9.60 -16.56 -9.60
CA ALA A 69 8.91 -17.54 -8.79
C ALA A 69 9.17 -18.97 -9.28
N GLU A 70 9.21 -19.18 -10.60
CA GLU A 70 9.49 -20.47 -11.21
C GLU A 70 10.93 -20.94 -10.91
N LYS A 71 11.91 -20.04 -10.97
CA LYS A 71 13.30 -20.35 -10.61
C LYS A 71 13.50 -20.69 -9.13
N VAL A 72 12.62 -20.21 -8.25
CA VAL A 72 12.75 -20.39 -6.81
C VAL A 72 11.92 -21.57 -6.29
N GLY A 73 11.02 -22.16 -7.10
CA GLY A 73 10.39 -23.46 -6.83
C GLY A 73 9.95 -23.66 -5.38
N ILE A 74 9.22 -22.69 -4.80
CA ILE A 74 8.97 -22.66 -3.36
C ILE A 74 7.97 -23.79 -2.98
N PRO A 75 8.35 -24.74 -2.09
CA PRO A 75 7.43 -25.77 -1.62
C PRO A 75 6.29 -25.15 -0.81
N LEU A 76 5.07 -25.70 -0.93
CA LEU A 76 3.85 -25.12 -0.35
C LEU A 76 3.98 -24.85 1.16
N TRP A 77 4.62 -25.76 1.91
CA TRP A 77 4.90 -25.61 3.34
C TRP A 77 5.61 -24.29 3.66
N MET A 78 6.62 -23.92 2.87
CA MET A 78 7.43 -22.73 3.12
C MET A 78 6.64 -21.43 2.93
N LYS A 79 5.67 -21.41 1.99
CA LYS A 79 4.76 -20.27 1.80
C LYS A 79 3.90 -20.04 3.05
N TYR A 80 3.39 -21.11 3.67
CA TYR A 80 2.60 -21.01 4.90
C TYR A 80 3.43 -20.57 6.10
N LEU A 81 4.69 -21.02 6.20
CA LEU A 81 5.59 -20.62 7.29
C LEU A 81 5.91 -19.12 7.23
N ILE A 82 6.23 -18.60 6.05
CA ILE A 82 6.49 -17.16 5.86
C ILE A 82 5.24 -16.33 6.16
N ALA A 83 4.06 -16.76 5.69
CA ALA A 83 2.81 -16.09 5.98
C ALA A 83 2.52 -16.04 7.50
N ALA A 84 2.69 -17.17 8.19
CA ALA A 84 2.50 -17.26 9.64
C ALA A 84 3.45 -16.32 10.41
N VAL A 85 4.73 -16.29 10.03
CA VAL A 85 5.72 -15.40 10.67
C VAL A 85 5.37 -13.92 10.44
N CYS A 86 5.02 -13.53 9.20
CA CYS A 86 4.58 -12.16 8.93
C CYS A 86 3.33 -11.77 9.72
N THR A 87 2.35 -12.67 9.86
CA THR A 87 1.15 -12.41 10.66
C THR A 87 1.49 -12.21 12.13
N LEU A 88 2.35 -13.04 12.70
CA LEU A 88 2.80 -12.91 14.09
C LEU A 88 3.56 -11.59 14.31
N ILE A 89 4.47 -11.23 13.41
CA ILE A 89 5.22 -9.96 13.47
C ILE A 89 4.24 -8.77 13.44
N SER A 90 3.22 -8.82 12.58
CA SER A 90 2.20 -7.77 12.49
C SER A 90 1.41 -7.63 13.81
N LEU A 91 1.00 -8.75 14.42
CA LEU A 91 0.26 -8.75 15.68
C LEU A 91 1.11 -8.19 16.83
N VAL A 92 2.40 -8.55 16.88
CA VAL A 92 3.36 -8.05 17.87
C VAL A 92 3.55 -6.54 17.72
N LEU A 93 3.75 -6.02 16.51
CA LEU A 93 3.89 -4.58 16.25
C LEU A 93 2.67 -3.76 16.67
N ILE A 94 1.47 -4.29 16.37
CA ILE A 94 0.21 -3.66 16.80
C ILE A 94 0.13 -3.66 18.32
N GLY A 95 0.41 -4.79 18.98
CA GLY A 95 0.43 -4.88 20.43
C GLY A 95 1.39 -3.88 21.08
N TYR A 96 2.60 -3.74 20.54
CA TYR A 96 3.59 -2.76 21.03
C TYR A 96 3.18 -1.31 20.82
N HIS A 97 2.38 -1.00 19.79
CA HIS A 97 1.92 0.37 19.56
C HIS A 97 0.79 0.78 20.51
N PHE A 98 0.05 -0.19 21.06
CA PHE A 98 -1.11 0.05 21.95
C PHE A 98 -0.85 -0.23 23.43
N ALA A 99 0.34 -0.73 23.79
CA ALA A 99 0.78 -1.00 25.17
C ALA A 99 1.68 0.11 25.70
#